data_AF-A0A8X7BIC0-F1
#
_entry.id   AF-A0A8X7BIC0-F1
#
_cell.length_a   1.000
_cell.length_b   1.000
_cell.length_c   1.000
_cell.angle_alpha   90.00
_cell.angle_beta   90.00
_cell.angle_gamma   90.00
#
_symmetry.space_group_name_H-M   'P 1'
#
loop_
_entity.id
_entity.type
_entity.pdbx_description
1 polymer ?
#
loop_
_entity_poly.entity_id
_entity_poly.type
_entity_poly.pdbx_seq_one_letter_code
_entity_poly.pdbx_strand_id
1 'polypeptide(L)'
;MLFIEENYKVQMAVITKEFPKIRSRLTGDFLKLCTDSAEERRLVVQLLKRLKFQFYTIKAKAEHPIKVVIKGLPRTTNPEEIKQDLEMLGYTLQRVNQLIGRKTKRALPIFLITLPRNLDNL
;
A
#
# COMPACT_ATOMS: atom_id res chain seq x y z
N MET A 1 -10.98 5.36 3.34
CA MET A 1 -12.04 5.05 2.37
C MET A 1 -13.03 4.19 3.10
N LEU A 2 -14.25 4.67 3.30
CA LEU A 2 -15.37 3.94 3.88
C LEU A 2 -16.17 3.30 2.75
N PHE A 3 -16.72 2.11 2.99
CA PHE A 3 -17.68 1.51 2.06
C PHE A 3 -19.02 2.23 2.17
N ILE A 4 -19.64 2.51 1.03
CA ILE A 4 -20.98 3.08 1.00
C ILE A 4 -21.98 1.94 1.23
N GLU A 5 -22.52 1.88 2.44
CA GLU A 5 -23.69 1.06 2.78
C GLU A 5 -24.95 1.93 2.81
N GLU A 6 -26.15 1.35 2.84
CA GLU A 6 -27.43 2.10 2.89
C GLU A 6 -27.47 3.16 4.01
N ASN A 7 -26.68 2.95 5.07
CA ASN A 7 -26.59 3.83 6.24
C ASN A 7 -25.45 4.89 6.18
N TYR A 8 -24.77 5.08 5.03
CA TYR A 8 -23.59 5.98 4.94
C TYR A 8 -23.88 7.43 5.36
N LYS A 9 -25.13 7.91 5.21
CA LYS A 9 -25.53 9.26 5.62
C LYS A 9 -25.47 9.44 7.13
N VAL A 10 -25.87 8.44 7.90
CA VAL A 10 -25.78 8.46 9.37
C VAL A 10 -24.32 8.34 9.80
N GLN A 11 -23.56 7.45 9.15
CA GLN A 11 -22.11 7.35 9.37
C GLN A 11 -21.42 8.69 9.14
N MET A 12 -21.78 9.40 8.07
CA MET A 12 -21.24 10.73 7.78
C MET A 12 -21.64 11.76 8.84
N ALA A 13 -22.90 11.79 9.25
CA ALA A 13 -23.37 12.73 10.27
C ALA A 13 -22.61 12.57 11.60
N VAL A 14 -22.34 11.33 12.01
CA VAL A 14 -21.53 11.03 13.21
C VAL A 14 -20.08 11.52 13.04
N ILE A 15 -19.48 11.30 11.86
CA ILE A 15 -18.10 11.69 11.60
C ILE A 15 -17.96 13.20 11.52
N THR A 16 -18.89 13.92 10.87
CA THR A 16 -18.87 15.38 10.78
C THR A 16 -19.13 16.05 12.13
N LYS A 17 -19.90 15.41 13.03
CA LYS A 17 -20.11 15.89 14.40
C LYS A 17 -18.81 15.88 15.22
N GLU A 18 -18.06 14.80 15.13
CA GLU A 18 -16.78 14.65 15.85
C GLU A 18 -15.62 15.38 15.15
N PHE A 19 -15.66 15.49 13.82
CA PHE A 19 -14.62 16.09 12.99
C PHE A 19 -15.22 17.09 11.98
N PRO A 20 -15.56 18.31 12.41
CA PRO A 20 -16.24 19.29 11.55
C PRO A 20 -15.40 19.78 10.36
N LYS A 21 -14.07 19.65 10.42
CA LYS A 21 -13.15 20.07 9.35
C LYS A 21 -12.81 18.95 8.35
N ILE A 22 -13.38 17.76 8.50
CA ILE A 22 -13.02 16.62 7.65
C ILE A 22 -13.51 16.83 6.21
N ARG A 23 -12.61 16.68 5.23
CA ARG A 23 -12.98 16.77 3.81
C ARG A 23 -13.43 15.39 3.32
N SER A 24 -14.70 15.25 2.96
CA SER A 24 -15.24 14.01 2.40
C SER A 24 -15.50 14.11 0.90
N ARG A 25 -15.17 13.07 0.13
CA ARG A 25 -15.48 12.95 -1.30
C ARG A 25 -16.01 11.56 -1.64
N LEU A 26 -17.15 11.47 -2.31
CA LEU A 26 -17.65 10.23 -2.90
C LEU A 26 -16.78 9.85 -4.11
N THR A 27 -16.40 8.58 -4.22
CA THR A 27 -15.55 8.05 -5.28
C THR A 27 -15.98 6.61 -5.58
N GLY A 28 -16.88 6.44 -6.54
CA GLY A 28 -17.54 5.16 -6.82
C GLY A 28 -18.28 4.67 -5.58
N ASP A 29 -18.05 3.40 -5.21
CA ASP A 29 -18.66 2.74 -4.04
C ASP A 29 -17.98 3.11 -2.70
N PHE A 30 -17.04 4.07 -2.74
CA PHE A 30 -16.26 4.47 -1.58
C PHE A 30 -16.48 5.93 -1.22
N LEU A 31 -16.51 6.19 0.07
CA LEU A 31 -16.42 7.51 0.64
C LEU A 31 -14.99 7.78 1.11
N LYS A 32 -14.31 8.68 0.42
CA LYS A 32 -12.95 9.11 0.77
C LYS A 32 -13.02 10.20 1.84
N LEU A 33 -12.41 9.93 2.99
CA LEU A 33 -12.18 10.92 4.05
C LEU A 33 -10.75 11.42 3.99
N CYS A 34 -10.58 12.73 3.98
CA CYS A 34 -9.30 13.42 3.98
C CYS A 34 -9.21 14.31 5.22
N THR A 35 -8.18 14.12 6.03
CA THR A 35 -7.81 14.98 7.15
C THR A 35 -6.59 15.81 6.76
N ASP A 36 -6.38 16.94 7.44
CA ASP A 36 -5.21 17.80 7.21
C ASP A 36 -4.03 17.37 8.07
N SER A 37 -4.29 16.80 9.25
CA SER A 37 -3.25 16.27 10.15
C SER A 37 -3.18 14.74 10.18
N ALA A 38 -1.98 14.22 10.48
CA ALA A 38 -1.75 12.80 10.76
C ALA A 38 -2.40 12.36 12.08
N GLU A 39 -2.53 13.26 13.06
CA GLU A 39 -3.18 12.98 14.35
C GLU A 39 -4.68 12.80 14.17
N GLU A 40 -5.33 13.73 13.48
CA GLU A 40 -6.75 13.64 13.11
C GLU A 40 -7.04 12.34 12.36
N ARG A 41 -6.15 11.94 11.42
CA ARG A 41 -6.27 10.67 10.71
C ARG A 41 -6.31 9.47 11.67
N ARG A 42 -5.45 9.46 12.71
CA ARG A 42 -5.41 8.39 13.71
C ARG A 42 -6.71 8.35 14.53
N LEU A 43 -7.20 9.51 14.96
CA LEU A 43 -8.45 9.62 15.72
C LEU A 43 -9.65 9.17 14.89
N VAL A 44 -9.73 9.55 13.62
CA VAL A 44 -10.77 9.08 12.69
C VAL A 44 -10.69 7.56 12.55
N VAL A 45 -9.51 6.97 12.33
CA VAL A 45 -9.35 5.51 12.24
C VAL A 45 -9.79 4.82 13.53
N GLN A 46 -9.49 5.37 14.71
CA GLN A 46 -9.95 4.82 15.99
C GLN A 46 -11.48 4.90 16.12
N LEU A 47 -12.09 6.02 15.74
CA LEU A 47 -13.54 6.18 15.73
C LEU A 47 -14.19 5.12 14.81
N LEU A 48 -13.67 4.95 13.60
CA LEU A 48 -14.19 3.98 12.63
C LEU A 48 -14.07 2.54 13.15
N LYS A 49 -12.97 2.20 13.84
CA LYS A 49 -12.81 0.89 14.50
C LYS A 49 -13.82 0.71 15.62
N ARG A 50 -14.01 1.72 16.47
CA ARG A 50 -14.97 1.69 17.59
C ARG A 50 -16.40 1.47 17.09
N LEU A 51 -16.76 2.12 15.98
CA LEU A 51 -18.06 1.98 15.33
C LEU A 51 -18.20 0.70 14.49
N LYS A 52 -17.13 -0.11 14.38
CA LYS A 52 -17.06 -1.34 13.57
C LYS A 52 -17.43 -1.13 12.09
N PHE A 53 -17.15 0.05 11.54
CA PHE A 53 -17.38 0.30 10.12
C PHE A 53 -16.34 -0.43 9.27
N GLN A 54 -16.76 -0.87 8.08
CA GLN A 54 -15.82 -1.38 7.08
C GLN A 54 -15.10 -0.20 6.43
N PHE A 55 -13.77 -0.17 6.55
CA PHE A 55 -12.97 0.88 5.93
C PHE A 55 -11.60 0.36 5.49
N TYR A 56 -11.08 1.01 4.45
CA TYR A 56 -9.70 0.86 4.00
C TYR A 56 -8.90 2.14 4.28
N THR A 57 -7.71 1.99 4.86
CA THR A 57 -6.78 3.10 5.05
C THR A 57 -5.71 3.06 3.97
N ILE A 58 -5.61 4.13 3.19
CA ILE A 58 -4.52 4.30 2.23
C ILE A 58 -3.25 4.58 3.03
N LYS A 59 -2.22 3.76 2.87
CA LYS A 59 -0.91 3.96 3.50
C LYS A 59 -0.23 5.22 2.96
N ALA A 60 0.62 5.84 3.76
CA ALA A 60 1.39 6.99 3.29
C ALA A 60 2.37 6.55 2.19
N LYS A 61 2.71 7.44 1.24
CA LYS A 61 3.72 7.12 0.21
C LYS A 61 5.07 6.73 0.82
N ALA A 62 5.41 7.33 1.97
CA ALA A 62 6.62 7.02 2.72
C ALA A 62 6.63 5.61 3.34
N GLU A 63 5.47 4.96 3.48
CA GLU A 63 5.36 3.59 4.00
C GLU A 63 5.36 2.55 2.87
N HIS A 64 5.34 2.97 1.60
CA HIS A 64 5.37 2.03 0.48
C HIS A 64 6.80 1.49 0.29
N PRO A 65 6.95 0.16 0.12
CA PRO A 65 8.24 -0.43 -0.17
C PRO A 65 8.75 0.06 -1.54
N ILE A 66 10.07 0.15 -1.66
CA ILE A 66 10.73 0.53 -2.90
C ILE A 66 10.72 -0.69 -3.82
N LYS A 67 10.32 -0.50 -5.08
CA LYS A 67 10.29 -1.56 -6.10
C LYS A 67 11.31 -1.27 -7.18
N VAL A 68 12.25 -2.18 -7.36
CA VAL A 68 13.29 -2.11 -8.38
C VAL A 68 13.04 -3.21 -9.40
N VAL A 69 13.23 -2.90 -10.69
CA VAL A 69 13.09 -3.86 -11.78
C VAL A 69 14.43 -4.08 -12.43
N ILE A 70 14.97 -5.29 -12.35
CA ILE A 70 16.15 -5.69 -13.10
C ILE A 70 15.69 -6.36 -14.40
N LYS A 71 16.25 -5.89 -15.52
CA LYS A 71 16.05 -6.46 -16.85
C LYS A 71 17.40 -6.92 -17.42
N GLY A 72 17.36 -7.88 -18.33
CA GLY A 72 18.56 -8.33 -19.06
C GLY A 72 19.26 -9.54 -18.44
N LEU A 73 18.78 -10.03 -17.30
CA LEU A 73 19.23 -11.32 -16.75
C LEU A 73 18.57 -12.50 -17.49
N PRO A 74 19.28 -13.63 -17.65
CA PRO A 74 18.71 -14.85 -18.19
C PRO A 74 17.42 -15.27 -17.47
N ARG A 75 16.50 -15.90 -18.21
CA ARG A 75 15.25 -16.43 -17.64
C ARG A 75 15.51 -17.61 -16.69
N THR A 76 16.66 -18.24 -16.80
CA THR A 76 17.09 -19.39 -15.99
C THR A 76 17.74 -18.97 -14.66
N THR A 77 18.04 -17.68 -14.47
CA THR A 77 18.64 -17.19 -13.23
C THR A 77 17.71 -17.40 -12.06
N ASN A 78 18.24 -17.98 -10.99
CA ASN A 78 17.48 -18.23 -9.77
C ASN A 78 17.25 -16.91 -9.02
N PRO A 79 15.99 -16.55 -8.68
CA PRO A 79 15.71 -15.38 -7.84
C PRO A 79 16.47 -15.35 -6.51
N GLU A 80 16.82 -16.52 -5.96
CA GLU A 80 17.50 -16.59 -4.66
C GLU A 80 18.98 -16.24 -4.75
N GLU A 81 19.62 -16.48 -5.89
CA GLU A 81 21.00 -16.02 -6.15
C GLU A 81 21.02 -14.49 -6.20
N ILE A 82 20.06 -13.88 -6.92
CA ILE A 82 19.91 -12.41 -6.96
C ILE A 82 19.68 -11.85 -5.55
N LYS A 83 18.90 -12.56 -4.73
CA LYS A 83 18.65 -12.16 -3.35
C LYS A 83 19.93 -12.19 -2.52
N GLN A 84 20.69 -13.28 -2.59
CA GLN A 84 21.96 -13.44 -1.87
C GLN A 84 23.00 -12.40 -2.28
N ASP A 85 23.14 -12.13 -3.58
CA ASP A 85 24.08 -11.13 -4.09
C ASP A 85 23.77 -9.73 -3.57
N LEU A 86 22.50 -9.36 -3.57
CA LEU A 86 22.05 -8.06 -3.05
C LEU A 86 22.20 -7.96 -1.53
N GLU A 87 21.95 -9.05 -0.79
CA GLU A 87 22.20 -9.11 0.65
C GLU A 87 23.70 -9.00 0.97
N MET A 88 24.58 -9.61 0.18
CA MET A 88 26.04 -9.47 0.30
C MET A 88 26.51 -8.03 0.03
N LEU A 89 25.82 -7.30 -0.84
CA LEU A 89 26.08 -5.87 -1.08
C LEU A 89 25.55 -4.96 0.04
N GLY A 90 24.91 -5.52 1.07
CA GLY A 90 24.41 -4.79 2.24
C GLY A 90 22.95 -4.37 2.16
N TYR A 91 22.22 -4.76 1.10
CA TYR A 91 20.80 -4.42 0.98
C TYR A 91 19.93 -5.39 1.78
N THR A 92 19.02 -4.85 2.58
CA THR A 92 17.98 -5.68 3.21
C THR A 92 16.81 -5.84 2.25
N LEU A 93 16.51 -7.06 1.79
CA LEU A 93 15.44 -7.34 0.83
C LEU A 93 14.17 -7.85 1.51
N GLN A 94 13.00 -7.45 0.99
CA GLN A 94 11.71 -8.03 1.40
C GLN A 94 11.31 -9.20 0.50
N ARG A 95 11.51 -9.08 -0.82
CA ARG A 95 11.10 -10.10 -1.80
C ARG A 95 11.82 -9.92 -3.13
N VAL A 96 12.20 -11.02 -3.77
CA VAL A 96 12.66 -11.06 -5.17
C VAL A 96 11.75 -12.01 -5.94
N ASN A 97 11.13 -11.52 -7.02
CA ASN A 97 10.22 -12.31 -7.85
C ASN A 97 10.58 -12.20 -9.32
N GLN A 98 10.69 -13.33 -10.01
CA GLN A 98 10.71 -13.32 -11.47
C GLN A 98 9.29 -13.07 -12.02
N LEU A 99 9.16 -12.14 -12.96
CA LEU A 99 7.87 -11.83 -13.57
C LEU A 99 7.49 -12.89 -14.60
N ILE A 100 6.19 -13.12 -14.73
CA ILE A 100 5.63 -14.08 -15.67
C ILE A 100 4.79 -13.32 -16.70
N GLY A 101 4.94 -13.70 -17.98
CA GLY A 101 4.14 -13.15 -19.06
C GLY A 101 2.66 -13.43 -18.87
N ARG A 102 1.81 -12.40 -18.86
CA ARG A 102 0.37 -12.55 -18.59
C ARG A 102 -0.33 -13.53 -19.54
N LYS A 103 0.01 -13.45 -20.85
CA LYS A 103 -0.55 -14.30 -21.92
C LYS A 103 0.14 -15.66 -22.00
N THR A 104 1.47 -15.66 -22.06
CA THR A 104 2.27 -16.86 -22.34
C THR A 104 2.50 -17.74 -21.10
N LYS A 105 2.29 -17.21 -19.89
CA LYS A 105 2.60 -17.86 -18.61
C LYS A 105 4.05 -18.33 -18.47
N ARG A 106 4.95 -17.78 -19.28
CA ARG A 106 6.39 -18.07 -19.25
C ARG A 106 7.15 -17.04 -18.41
N ALA A 107 8.19 -17.50 -17.72
CA ALA A 107 9.14 -16.66 -17.00
C ALA A 107 9.78 -15.61 -17.92
N LEU A 108 9.79 -14.35 -17.49
CA LEU A 108 10.40 -13.22 -18.19
C LEU A 108 11.81 -12.96 -17.65
N PRO A 109 12.71 -12.40 -18.46
CA PRO A 109 14.04 -11.94 -18.04
C PRO A 109 13.90 -10.61 -17.29
N ILE A 110 12.94 -10.55 -16.38
CA ILE A 110 12.54 -9.37 -15.63
C ILE A 110 12.30 -9.83 -14.20
N PHE A 111 13.06 -9.26 -13.28
CA PHE A 111 13.00 -9.57 -11.87
C PHE A 111 12.54 -8.33 -11.12
N LEU A 112 11.52 -8.49 -10.29
CA LEU A 112 10.97 -7.45 -9.42
C LEU A 112 11.50 -7.66 -8.02
N ILE A 113 12.28 -6.70 -7.55
CA ILE A 113 12.85 -6.66 -6.21
C ILE A 113 12.04 -5.67 -5.39
N THR A 114 11.65 -6.09 -4.19
CA THR A 114 10.95 -5.28 -3.20
C THR A 114 11.87 -5.04 -2.03
N LEU A 115 12.21 -3.78 -1.80
CA LEU A 115 13.04 -3.29 -0.71
C LEU A 115 12.14 -2.64 0.35
N PRO A 116 12.36 -2.89 1.65
CA PRO A 116 11.80 -2.06 2.69
C PRO A 116 12.40 -0.65 2.56
N ARG A 117 11.56 0.35 2.81
CA ARG A 117 11.99 1.74 2.83
C ARG A 117 12.62 2.03 4.20
N ASN A 118 13.89 1.66 4.33
CA ASN A 118 14.76 1.97 5.47
C ASN A 118 15.84 2.96 5.01
N LEU A 119 16.36 3.78 5.94
CA LEU A 119 17.44 4.74 5.66
C LEU A 119 18.71 4.05 5.14
N ASP A 120 18.93 2.79 5.50
CA ASP A 120 20.11 2.01 5.10
C ASP A 120 20.09 1.54 3.64
N ASN A 121 18.93 1.62 2.97
CA ASN A 121 18.73 1.16 1.59
C ASN A 121 18.66 2.31 0.56
N LEU A 122 19.09 3.53 0.94
CA LEU A 122 18.98 4.75 0.14
C LEU A 122 20.34 5.42 -0.10
#